data_AF-A0A2E2XKD2-F1
#
_entry.id   AF-A0A2E2XKD2-F1
#
_cell.length_a   1.000
_cell.length_b   1.000
_cell.length_c   1.000
_cell.angle_alpha   90.00
_cell.angle_beta   90.00
_cell.angle_gamma   90.00
#
_symmetry.space_group_name_H-M   'P 1'
#
loop_
_entity.id
_entity.type
_entity.pdbx_description
1 polymer ?
#
loop_
_entity_poly.entity_id
_entity_poly.type
_entity_poly.pdbx_seq_one_letter_code
_entity_poly.pdbx_strand_id
1 'polypeptide(L)' 'MEYLDSAHPEWDDMWEELSAQAINNGDPLCINQGLCWEYMGSTADHHNFRHSKHPKSRRIEHIYLERCRAAVGWA' A
#
# COMPACT_ATOMS: atom_id res chain seq x y z
N MET A 1 11.52 -10.34 -2.09
CA MET A 1 10.30 -9.58 -2.41
C MET A 1 9.31 -10.60 -2.92
N GLU A 2 8.19 -10.75 -2.22
CA GLU A 2 7.10 -11.67 -2.56
C GLU A 2 5.93 -10.90 -3.18
N TYR A 3 5.22 -11.51 -4.12
CA TYR A 3 3.99 -10.94 -4.65
C TYR A 3 2.83 -11.69 -4.00
N LEU A 4 1.96 -10.94 -3.35
CA LEU A 4 0.71 -11.46 -2.83
C LEU A 4 -0.29 -11.46 -3.97
N ASP A 5 -1.09 -12.52 -4.07
CA ASP A 5 -2.20 -12.55 -5.01
C ASP A 5 -3.39 -11.76 -4.45
N SER A 6 -4.29 -11.33 -5.33
CA SER A 6 -5.56 -10.71 -4.94
C SER A 6 -6.44 -11.56 -4.02
N ALA A 7 -6.26 -12.89 -3.99
CA ALA A 7 -6.95 -13.78 -3.08
C ALA A 7 -6.29 -13.87 -1.69
N HIS A 8 -5.14 -13.22 -1.48
CA HIS A 8 -4.46 -13.23 -0.19
C HIS A 8 -5.28 -12.41 0.82
N PRO A 9 -5.49 -12.88 2.06
CA PRO A 9 -6.29 -12.15 3.05
C PRO A 9 -5.74 -10.75 3.35
N GLU A 10 -4.41 -10.59 3.40
CA GLU A 10 -3.77 -9.27 3.58
C GLU A 10 -4.00 -8.31 2.40
N TRP A 11 -4.50 -8.77 1.25
CA TRP A 11 -4.62 -7.95 0.03
C TRP A 11 -5.60 -6.80 0.23
N ASP A 12 -6.81 -7.06 0.71
CA ASP A 12 -7.80 -6.00 0.92
C ASP A 12 -7.37 -5.06 2.06
N ASP A 13 -6.82 -5.63 3.15
CA ASP A 13 -6.34 -4.86 4.30
C ASP A 13 -5.22 -3.87 3.91
N MET A 14 -4.25 -4.29 3.08
CA MET A 14 -3.17 -3.40 2.66
C MET A 14 -3.66 -2.24 1.77
N TRP A 15 -4.67 -2.47 0.92
CA TRP A 15 -5.26 -1.41 0.10
C TRP A 15 -6.11 -0.45 0.94
N GLU A 16 -6.82 -0.96 1.95
CA GLU A 16 -7.55 -0.14 2.92
C GLU A 16 -6.57 0.74 3.72
N GLU A 17 -5.50 0.17 4.25
CA GLU A 17 -4.48 0.92 5.00
C GLU A 17 -3.78 1.97 4.11
N LEU A 18 -3.52 1.63 2.83
CA LEU A 18 -3.00 2.60 1.86
C LEU A 18 -3.93 3.80 1.72
N SER A 19 -5.24 3.55 1.59
CA SER A 19 -6.24 4.61 1.45
C SER A 19 -6.28 5.55 2.67
N ALA A 20 -6.06 5.00 3.86
CA ALA A 20 -6.08 5.73 5.12
C ALA A 20 -4.89 6.68 5.30
N GLN A 21 -3.84 6.53 4.50
CA GLN A 21 -2.68 7.43 4.53
C GLN A 21 -3.12 8.87 4.27
N ALA A 22 -2.59 9.81 5.04
CA ALA A 22 -2.99 11.23 4.97
C ALA A 22 -2.81 11.84 3.57
N ILE A 23 -1.83 11.33 2.81
CA ILE A 23 -1.60 11.75 1.43
C ILE A 23 -2.76 11.33 0.50
N ASN A 24 -3.40 10.19 0.77
CA ASN A 24 -4.51 9.64 -0.01
C ASN A 24 -5.88 10.13 0.43
N ASN A 25 -6.04 10.64 1.67
CA ASN A 25 -7.32 11.20 2.16
C ASN A 25 -8.52 10.24 2.04
N GLY A 26 -8.29 8.95 2.25
CA GLY A 26 -9.31 7.91 2.11
C GLY A 26 -9.56 7.46 0.67
N ASP A 27 -8.78 7.91 -0.32
CA ASP A 27 -8.88 7.44 -1.70
C ASP A 27 -7.90 6.27 -1.94
N PRO A 28 -8.39 5.01 -2.03
CA PRO A 28 -7.53 3.84 -2.26
C PRO A 28 -6.93 3.81 -3.67
N LEU A 29 -7.63 4.36 -4.67
CA LEU A 29 -7.23 4.27 -6.07
C LEU A 29 -6.31 5.43 -6.46
N CYS A 30 -6.55 6.61 -5.87
CA CYS A 30 -5.77 7.83 -6.06
C CYS A 30 -5.38 8.07 -7.52
N ILE A 31 -6.36 8.19 -8.41
CA ILE A 31 -6.12 8.28 -9.86
C ILE A 31 -5.69 9.71 -10.24
N ASN A 32 -4.54 9.83 -10.90
CA ASN A 32 -4.05 11.09 -11.46
C ASN A 32 -3.51 10.90 -12.88
N GLN A 33 -4.20 11.47 -13.88
CA GLN A 33 -3.83 11.37 -15.30
C GLN A 33 -3.69 9.91 -15.81
N GLY A 34 -4.52 9.00 -15.27
CA GLY A 34 -4.45 7.57 -15.58
C GLY A 34 -3.36 6.79 -14.83
N LEU A 35 -2.60 7.45 -13.95
CA LEU A 35 -1.67 6.81 -13.02
C LEU A 35 -2.37 6.60 -11.67
N CYS A 36 -2.06 5.50 -11.00
CA CYS A 36 -2.58 5.16 -9.67
C CYS A 36 -1.46 4.56 -8.83
N TRP A 37 -1.82 4.10 -7.63
CA TRP A 37 -0.92 3.29 -6.81
C TRP A 37 -0.65 1.93 -7.47
N GLU A 38 0.62 1.59 -7.55
CA GLU A 38 1.13 0.32 -8.07
C GLU A 38 1.68 -0.48 -6.89
N TYR A 39 1.20 -1.71 -6.73
CA TYR A 39 1.75 -2.64 -5.75
C TYR A 39 3.07 -3.23 -6.27
N MET A 40 4.15 -2.94 -5.56
CA MET A 40 5.50 -3.34 -5.97
C MET A 40 5.93 -4.69 -5.37
N GLY A 41 5.13 -5.25 -4.48
CA GLY A 41 5.43 -6.48 -3.75
C GLY A 41 5.58 -6.22 -2.25
N SER A 42 5.74 -7.32 -1.52
CA SER A 42 5.92 -7.33 -0.08
C SER A 42 7.30 -7.84 0.30
N THR A 43 7.78 -7.37 1.43
CA THR A 43 8.90 -7.96 2.15
C THR A 43 8.36 -8.72 3.35
N ALA A 44 9.27 -9.26 4.15
CA ALA A 44 8.97 -9.93 5.40
C ALA A 44 8.17 -9.04 6.37
N ASP A 45 8.36 -7.72 6.29
CA ASP A 45 7.90 -6.75 7.29
C ASP A 45 7.02 -5.64 6.70
N HIS A 46 7.05 -5.41 5.38
CA HIS A 46 6.31 -4.29 4.76
C HIS A 46 5.69 -4.62 3.40
N HIS A 47 4.52 -4.04 3.10
CA HIS A 47 3.97 -3.91 1.76
C HIS A 47 4.50 -2.65 1.08
N ASN A 48 4.88 -2.75 -0.19
CA ASN A 48 5.52 -1.65 -0.91
C ASN A 48 4.60 -1.15 -2.02
N PHE A 49 4.30 0.14 -1.98
CA PHE A 49 3.48 0.82 -2.98
C PHE A 49 4.24 1.97 -3.60
N ARG A 50 3.98 2.21 -4.88
CA ARG A 50 4.55 3.32 -5.62
C ARG A 50 3.47 4.05 -6.39
N HIS A 51 3.47 5.38 -6.33
CA HIS A 51 2.64 6.21 -7.18
C HIS A 51 3.54 7.04 -8.08
N SER A 52 3.48 6.81 -9.40
CA SER A 52 4.38 7.46 -10.36
C SER A 52 4.23 9.00 -10.42
N LYS A 53 3.03 9.54 -10.15
CA LYS A 53 2.82 11.00 -10.04
C LYS A 53 1.64 11.35 -9.13
N HIS A 54 1.83 11.40 -7.81
CA HIS A 54 0.72 11.57 -6.88
C HIS A 54 0.06 12.95 -7.05
N PRO A 55 -1.30 13.08 -7.04
CA PRO A 55 -1.98 14.35 -7.33
C PRO A 55 -1.62 15.47 -6.34
N LYS A 56 -1.42 15.14 -5.06
CA LYS A 56 -1.02 16.13 -4.03
C LYS A 56 0.43 16.59 -4.15
N SER A 57 1.40 15.66 -4.18
CA SER A 57 2.83 16.02 -4.20
C SER A 57 3.36 16.35 -5.60
N ARG A 58 2.66 15.92 -6.64
CA ARG A 58 3.05 15.99 -8.07
C ARG A 58 4.39 15.32 -8.37
N ARG A 59 4.81 14.36 -7.53
CA ARG A 59 6.08 13.63 -7.61
C ARG A 59 5.83 12.12 -7.52
N ILE A 60 6.89 11.35 -7.71
CA ILE A 60 6.87 9.91 -7.44
C ILE A 60 6.84 9.72 -5.92
N GLU A 61 5.82 9.05 -5.42
CA GLU A 61 5.70 8.71 -3.99
C GLU A 61 5.91 7.21 -3.79
N HIS A 62 6.47 6.88 -2.63
CA HIS A 62 6.58 5.50 -2.17
C HIS A 62 5.97 5.42 -0.77
N ILE A 63 5.14 4.42 -0.56
CA ILE A 63 4.54 4.13 0.74
C ILE A 63 4.91 2.71 1.13
N TYR A 64 5.33 2.58 2.38
CA TYR A 64 5.63 1.30 3.02
C TYR A 64 4.60 1.12 4.13
N LEU A 65 3.76 0.10 4.00
CA LEU A 65 2.79 -0.26 5.02
C LEU A 65 3.36 -1.42 5.82
N GLU A 66 3.25 -1.38 7.13
CA GLU A 66 3.76 -2.44 7.99
C GLU A 66 2.88 -3.67 7.85
N ARG A 67 3.48 -4.86 7.71
CA ARG A 67 2.71 -6.10 7.75
C ARG A 67 2.29 -6.36 9.17
N CYS A 68 0.98 -6.46 9.41
CA CYS A 68 0.46 -7.06 10.63
C CYS A 68 0.82 -8.55 10.65
N ARG A 69 2.06 -8.87 10.99
CA ARG A 69 2.38 -10.21 11.49
C ARG A 69 1.49 -10.40 12.69
N ALA A 70 0.55 -11.34 12.61
CA ALA A 70 -0.27 -11.75 13.75
C ALA A 70 0.64 -11.76 14.96
N ALA A 71 0.38 -10.84 15.89
CA ALA A 71 1.28 -10.58 17.01
C ALA A 71 1.66 -11.92 17.61
N VAL A 72 2.94 -12.29 17.49
CA VAL A 72 3.44 -13.47 18.19
C VAL A 72 3.15 -13.18 19.65
N GLY A 73 2.24 -13.97 20.22
CA GLY A 73 1.71 -13.78 21.55
C GLY A 73 2.84 -13.53 22.52
N TRP A 74 2.81 -12.37 23.18
CA TRP A 74 3.58 -12.18 24.39
C TRP A 74 2.88 -13.02 25.45
N ALA A 75 3.41 -14.23 25.67
CA ALA A 75 3.11 -15.10 26.79
C ALA A 75 3.70 -14.53 28.09
#